data_AF-A0A564YPJ7-F1
#
_entry.id   AF-A0A564YPJ7-F1
#
_cell.length_a   1.000
_cell.length_b   1.000
_cell.length_c   1.000
_cell.angle_alpha   90.00
_cell.angle_beta   90.00
_cell.angle_gamma   90.00
#
_symmetry.space_group_name_H-M   'P 1'
#
loop_
_entity.id
_entity.type
_entity.pdbx_description
1 polymer ?
#
loop_
_entity_poly.entity_id
_entity_poly.type
_entity_poly.pdbx_seq_one_letter_code
_entity_poly.pdbx_strand_id
1 'polypeptide(L)'
;MTPEAAQFIHEFYLNLRKRRKEQRDLFQVTIRQLESLIRLSSARARAELREEITKEDAQDVCDLMMETGYGTSLSSSGPGIPPIKKRKNASSTGVSATKRLLAALQREASKSGGSRNFTTQEIAGIAAQIGLSGDDSIL
;
A
#
# COMPACT_ATOMS: atom_id res chain seq x y z
N MET A 1 29.59 0.90 -1.50
CA MET A 1 28.63 0.32 -0.54
C MET A 1 29.09 -1.08 -0.28
N THR A 2 29.27 -1.45 0.98
CA THR A 2 29.69 -2.81 1.32
C THR A 2 28.57 -3.82 1.02
N PRO A 3 28.89 -5.10 0.76
CA PRO A 3 27.89 -6.15 0.59
C PRO A 3 26.93 -6.26 1.77
N GLU A 4 27.42 -6.06 3.00
CA GLU A 4 26.63 -6.14 4.23
C GLU A 4 25.59 -5.02 4.30
N ALA A 5 25.97 -3.80 3.93
CA ALA A 5 25.06 -2.66 3.85
C ALA A 5 23.97 -2.88 2.80
N ALA A 6 24.35 -3.39 1.63
CA ALA A 6 23.42 -3.71 0.54
C ALA A 6 22.39 -4.75 0.98
N GLN A 7 22.86 -5.83 1.62
CA GLN A 7 22.01 -6.90 2.14
C GLN A 7 21.06 -6.38 3.21
N PHE A 8 21.54 -5.55 4.13
CA PHE A 8 20.71 -4.96 5.19
C PHE A 8 19.57 -4.10 4.63
N ILE A 9 19.87 -3.17 3.72
CA ILE A 9 18.84 -2.33 3.08
C ILE A 9 17.83 -3.18 2.31
N HIS A 10 18.30 -4.22 1.61
CA HIS A 10 17.45 -5.12 0.85
C HIS A 10 16.48 -5.89 1.74
N GLU A 11 16.97 -6.50 2.82
CA GLU A 11 16.14 -7.22 3.79
C GLU A 11 15.13 -6.29 4.47
N PHE A 12 15.57 -5.11 4.87
CA PHE A 12 14.71 -4.09 5.45
C PHE A 12 13.56 -3.70 4.50
N TYR A 13 13.87 -3.42 3.23
CA TYR A 13 12.86 -3.08 2.20
C TYR A 13 11.87 -4.22 1.95
N LEU A 14 12.33 -5.47 1.90
CA LEU A 14 11.44 -6.62 1.74
C LEU A 14 10.53 -6.80 2.96
N ASN A 15 11.06 -6.63 4.16
CA ASN A 15 10.26 -6.69 5.39
C ASN A 15 9.21 -5.57 5.42
N LEU A 16 9.57 -4.36 5.01
CA LEU A 16 8.64 -3.23 4.88
C LEU A 16 7.51 -3.54 3.88
N ARG A 17 7.84 -4.18 2.74
CA ARG A 17 6.84 -4.64 1.76
C ARG A 17 5.92 -5.73 2.31
N LYS A 18 6.44 -6.68 3.09
CA LYS A 18 5.66 -7.76 3.70
C LYS A 18 4.68 -7.21 4.75
N ARG A 19 5.16 -6.37 5.68
CA ARG A 19 4.34 -5.77 6.75
C ARG A 19 3.12 -5.03 6.23
N ARG A 20 3.25 -4.28 5.13
CA ARG A 20 2.10 -3.68 4.41
C ARG A 20 1.01 -4.70 4.11
N LYS A 21 1.38 -5.85 3.53
CA LYS A 21 0.42 -6.86 3.04
C LYS A 21 -0.42 -7.39 4.19
N GLU A 22 0.18 -7.49 5.37
CA GLU A 22 -0.44 -8.00 6.59
C GLU A 22 -1.24 -6.92 7.32
N GLN A 23 -0.69 -5.71 7.48
CA GLN A 23 -1.26 -4.68 8.35
C GLN A 23 -2.18 -3.67 7.64
N ARG A 24 -2.45 -3.84 6.33
CA ARG A 24 -3.24 -2.90 5.50
C ARG A 24 -2.79 -1.44 5.66
N ASP A 25 -1.49 -1.25 5.78
CA ASP A 25 -0.88 0.04 6.00
C ASP A 25 -1.22 1.02 4.86
N LEU A 26 -1.43 2.29 5.22
CA LEU A 26 -1.98 3.31 4.32
C LEU A 26 -0.97 3.78 3.27
N PHE A 27 0.31 3.77 3.63
CA PHE A 27 1.39 4.24 2.76
C PHE A 27 1.70 3.22 1.68
N GLN A 28 2.20 3.63 0.51
CA GLN A 28 2.69 2.74 -0.57
C GLN A 28 4.22 2.61 -0.61
N VAL A 29 4.71 1.38 -0.51
CA VAL A 29 6.13 1.02 -0.50
C VAL A 29 6.52 0.75 -1.93
N THR A 30 7.20 1.73 -2.50
CA THR A 30 7.60 1.79 -3.90
C THR A 30 9.10 1.70 -4.02
N ILE A 31 9.59 1.46 -5.23
CA ILE A 31 11.02 1.44 -5.53
C ILE A 31 11.73 2.75 -5.14
N ARG A 32 11.01 3.88 -5.19
CA ARG A 32 11.53 5.19 -4.77
C ARG A 32 11.98 5.21 -3.32
N GLN A 33 11.39 4.37 -2.47
CA GLN A 33 11.82 4.28 -1.07
C GLN A 33 13.17 3.60 -0.92
N LEU A 34 13.39 2.51 -1.67
CA LEU A 34 14.68 1.85 -1.72
C LEU A 34 15.76 2.82 -2.21
N GLU A 35 15.48 3.54 -3.29
CA GLU A 35 16.37 4.59 -3.81
C GLU A 35 16.64 5.70 -2.79
N SER A 36 15.63 6.08 -2.00
CA SER A 36 15.77 7.10 -0.96
C SER A 36 16.66 6.61 0.19
N LEU A 37 16.47 5.36 0.65
CA LEU A 37 17.32 4.75 1.68
C LEU A 37 18.79 4.70 1.24
N ILE A 38 19.05 4.27 0.00
CA ILE A 38 20.41 4.24 -0.55
C ILE A 38 21.01 5.65 -0.62
N ARG A 39 20.24 6.64 -1.07
CA ARG A 39 20.69 8.04 -1.18
C ARG A 39 21.01 8.65 0.17
N LEU A 40 20.18 8.40 1.17
CA LEU A 40 20.40 8.87 2.55
C LEU A 40 21.61 8.17 3.19
N SER A 41 21.77 6.86 2.98
CA SER A 41 22.95 6.12 3.47
C SER A 41 24.24 6.65 2.84
N SER A 42 24.18 6.99 1.55
CA SER A 42 25.29 7.65 0.85
C SER A 42 25.60 9.03 1.41
N ALA A 43 24.56 9.81 1.75
CA ALA A 43 24.73 11.13 2.34
C ALA A 43 25.35 11.07 3.75
N ARG A 44 24.95 10.08 4.57
CA ARG A 44 25.53 9.84 5.89
C ARG A 44 27.01 9.50 5.81
N ALA A 45 27.40 8.56 4.94
CA ALA A 45 28.81 8.22 4.72
C ALA A 45 29.63 9.44 4.29
N ARG A 46 29.09 10.25 3.37
CA ARG A 46 29.74 11.48 2.89
C ARG A 46 29.85 12.57 3.97
N ALA A 47 28.89 12.64 4.90
CA ALA A 47 28.95 13.58 6.03
C ALA A 47 30.13 13.25 6.97
N GLU A 48 30.52 11.98 7.03
CA GLU A 48 31.72 11.50 7.73
C GLU A 48 32.97 11.44 6.84
N LEU A 49 32.94 12.07 5.65
CA LEU A 49 34.03 12.07 4.67
C LEU A 49 34.43 10.68 4.16
N ARG A 50 33.52 9.70 4.22
CA ARG A 50 33.71 8.35 3.68
C ARG A 50 33.03 8.21 2.31
N GLU A 51 33.71 7.57 1.37
CA GLU A 51 33.12 7.22 0.07
C GLU A 51 32.34 5.89 0.12
N GLU A 52 32.71 5.01 1.04
CA GLU A 52 32.09 3.71 1.22
C GLU A 52 30.97 3.75 2.28
N ILE A 53 29.77 3.34 1.86
CA ILE A 53 28.61 3.12 2.73
C ILE A 53 28.81 1.82 3.49
N THR A 54 28.86 1.88 4.81
CA THR A 54 28.95 0.73 5.71
C THR A 54 27.57 0.28 6.18
N LYS A 55 27.52 -0.85 6.90
CA LYS A 55 26.26 -1.37 7.45
C LYS A 55 25.66 -0.42 8.48
N GLU A 56 26.50 0.25 9.26
CA GLU A 56 26.11 1.23 10.28
C GLU A 56 25.40 2.43 9.64
N ASP A 57 25.88 2.90 8.47
CA ASP A 57 25.19 3.95 7.72
C ASP A 57 23.77 3.54 7.34
N ALA A 58 23.63 2.31 6.84
CA ALA A 58 22.35 1.76 6.42
C ALA A 58 21.41 1.56 7.61
N GLN A 59 21.94 1.10 8.74
CA GLN A 59 21.17 0.88 9.96
C GLN A 59 20.58 2.19 10.49
N ASP A 60 21.40 3.22 10.67
CA ASP A 60 20.95 4.53 11.15
C ASP A 60 19.87 5.14 10.26
N VAL A 61 20.00 5.02 8.95
CA VAL A 61 19.00 5.55 7.99
C VAL A 61 17.69 4.75 8.04
N CYS A 62 17.77 3.44 8.21
CA CYS A 62 16.57 2.60 8.37
C CYS A 62 15.85 2.90 9.70
N ASP A 63 16.60 3.08 10.78
CA ASP A 63 16.07 3.46 12.09
C ASP A 63 15.41 4.84 12.01
N LEU A 64 16.07 5.82 11.39
CA LEU A 64 15.51 7.14 11.13
C LEU A 64 14.20 7.06 10.34
N MET A 65 14.11 6.19 9.33
CA MET A 65 12.89 6.03 8.56
C MET A 65 11.74 5.48 9.43
N MET A 66 12.02 4.54 10.32
CA MET A 66 11.02 3.98 11.24
C MET A 66 10.49 5.02 12.24
N GLU A 67 11.36 5.91 12.74
CA GLU A 67 10.96 7.00 13.65
C GLU A 67 9.96 7.98 13.04
N THR A 68 9.89 8.08 11.71
CA THR A 68 8.86 8.91 11.04
C THR A 68 7.43 8.34 11.12
N GLY A 69 7.25 7.17 11.74
CA GLY A 69 5.99 6.43 11.72
C GLY A 69 5.72 5.72 10.39
N TYR A 70 6.75 5.60 9.54
CA TYR A 70 6.63 4.89 8.27
C TYR A 70 6.66 3.38 8.50
N GLY A 71 5.63 2.65 8.07
CA GLY A 71 5.55 1.20 8.27
C GLY A 71 5.05 0.79 9.67
N THR A 72 4.76 1.75 10.55
CA THR A 72 3.92 1.50 11.71
C THR A 72 2.47 1.60 11.27
N SER A 73 1.78 0.46 11.22
CA SER A 73 0.32 0.47 11.24
C SER A 73 -0.11 1.36 12.40
N LEU A 74 -0.81 2.44 12.07
CA LEU A 74 -1.47 3.33 13.01
C LEU A 74 -2.55 2.53 13.76
N SER A 75 -2.11 1.61 14.62
CA SER A 75 -2.93 0.83 15.54
C SER A 75 -2.94 1.46 16.94
N SER A 76 -2.08 2.46 17.17
CA SER A 76 -2.23 3.37 18.29
C SER A 76 -2.94 4.63 17.79
N SER A 77 -4.25 4.65 18.01
CA SER A 77 -5.01 5.89 18.13
C SER A 77 -4.43 6.69 19.31
N GLY A 78 -3.32 7.39 19.09
CA GLY A 78 -2.89 8.45 19.99
C GLY A 78 -3.89 9.61 19.92
N PRO A 79 -4.27 10.23 21.05
CA PRO A 79 -5.22 11.33 21.05
C PRO A 79 -4.59 12.52 20.31
N GLY A 80 -5.02 12.76 19.06
CA GLY A 80 -4.60 13.93 18.29
C GLY A 80 -4.31 13.71 16.81
N ILE A 81 -4.19 12.47 16.31
CA ILE A 81 -3.97 12.23 14.87
C ILE A 81 -5.33 12.00 14.19
N PRO A 82 -5.80 12.91 13.33
CA PRO A 82 -7.04 12.70 12.60
C PRO A 82 -6.89 11.45 11.72
N PRO A 83 -7.89 10.56 11.66
CA PRO A 83 -7.81 9.36 10.85
C PRO A 83 -7.58 9.78 9.40
N ILE A 84 -6.45 9.35 8.82
CA ILE A 84 -6.16 9.56 7.41
C ILE A 84 -7.25 8.80 6.64
N LYS A 85 -8.26 9.55 6.19
CA LYS A 85 -9.33 9.02 5.35
C LYS A 85 -8.65 8.44 4.13
N LYS A 86 -8.75 7.12 3.96
CA LYS A 86 -8.34 6.41 2.75
C LYS A 86 -8.82 7.22 1.56
N ARG A 87 -7.91 7.82 0.79
CA ARG A 87 -8.25 8.25 -0.58
C ARG A 87 -8.54 6.95 -1.31
N LYS A 88 -9.80 6.54 -1.31
CA LYS A 88 -10.28 5.48 -2.18
C LYS A 88 -10.03 6.03 -3.58
N ASN A 89 -8.96 5.61 -4.24
CA ASN A 89 -8.89 5.70 -5.69
C ASN A 89 -9.92 4.70 -6.23
N ALA A 90 -11.20 5.08 -6.10
CA ALA A 90 -12.32 4.39 -6.70
C ALA A 90 -12.28 4.78 -8.18
N SER A 91 -11.34 4.19 -8.92
CA SER A 91 -11.47 4.16 -10.37
C SER A 91 -12.79 3.48 -10.69
N SER A 92 -13.65 4.18 -11.44
CA SER A 92 -14.91 3.64 -11.97
C SER A 92 -14.66 2.60 -13.07
N THR A 93 -13.43 2.56 -13.61
CA THR A 93 -13.05 1.69 -14.72
C THR A 93 -11.81 0.83 -14.40
N GLY A 94 -11.60 -0.23 -15.19
CA GLY A 94 -10.42 -1.11 -15.12
C GLY A 94 -10.46 -2.18 -14.02
N VAL A 95 -9.32 -2.84 -13.81
CA VAL A 95 -9.20 -4.06 -12.96
C VAL A 95 -9.65 -3.84 -11.50
N SER A 96 -9.48 -2.63 -10.97
CA SER A 96 -9.93 -2.28 -9.62
C SER A 96 -11.45 -2.24 -9.52
N ALA A 97 -12.13 -1.68 -10.53
CA ALA A 97 -13.59 -1.68 -10.64
C ALA A 97 -14.13 -3.11 -10.76
N THR A 98 -13.51 -3.94 -11.62
CA THR A 98 -13.89 -5.35 -11.78
C THR A 98 -13.78 -6.14 -10.48
N LYS A 99 -12.69 -5.98 -9.73
CA LYS A 99 -12.52 -6.64 -8.42
C LYS A 99 -13.56 -6.19 -7.40
N ARG A 100 -13.91 -4.90 -7.41
CA ARG A 100 -14.96 -4.35 -6.52
C ARG A 100 -16.34 -4.90 -6.88
N LEU A 101 -16.66 -4.98 -8.16
CA LEU A 101 -17.91 -5.57 -8.64
C LEU A 101 -17.99 -7.05 -8.27
N LEU A 102 -16.91 -7.80 -8.51
CA LEU A 102 -16.84 -9.23 -8.15
C LEU A 102 -17.05 -9.45 -6.65
N ALA A 103 -16.40 -8.64 -5.80
CA ALA A 103 -16.58 -8.72 -4.35
C ALA A 103 -18.02 -8.39 -3.92
N ALA A 104 -18.69 -7.47 -4.61
CA ALA A 104 -20.10 -7.15 -4.34
C ALA A 104 -21.04 -8.30 -4.74
N LEU A 105 -20.83 -8.91 -5.92
CA LEU A 105 -21.57 -10.08 -6.37
C LEU A 105 -21.37 -11.29 -5.44
N GLN A 106 -20.14 -11.52 -5.00
CA GLN A 106 -19.83 -12.59 -4.04
C GLN A 106 -20.54 -12.37 -2.69
N ARG A 107 -20.59 -11.12 -2.21
CA ARG A 107 -21.31 -10.75 -0.99
C ARG A 107 -22.80 -11.01 -1.13
N GLU A 108 -23.39 -10.67 -2.28
CA GLU A 108 -24.81 -10.91 -2.54
C GLU A 108 -25.13 -12.40 -2.61
N ALA A 109 -24.29 -13.19 -3.29
CA ALA A 109 -24.41 -14.63 -3.38
C ALA A 109 -24.24 -15.36 -2.03
N SER A 110 -23.55 -14.76 -1.05
CA SER A 110 -23.34 -15.33 0.28
C SER A 110 -24.49 -15.11 1.28
N LYS A 111 -25.49 -14.29 0.93
CA LYS A 111 -26.68 -14.09 1.77
C LYS A 111 -27.56 -15.35 1.73
N SER A 112 -28.24 -15.67 2.83
CA SER A 112 -29.09 -16.85 2.92
C SER A 112 -30.26 -16.75 1.91
N GLY A 113 -30.27 -17.63 0.91
CA GLY A 113 -31.18 -17.56 -0.25
C GLY A 113 -30.59 -16.92 -1.52
N GLY A 114 -29.32 -16.51 -1.52
CA GLY A 114 -28.64 -15.89 -2.66
C GLY A 114 -28.32 -16.88 -3.78
N SER A 115 -28.75 -16.57 -5.00
CA SER A 115 -28.34 -17.28 -6.21
C SER A 115 -26.93 -16.87 -6.65
N ARG A 116 -26.18 -17.80 -7.24
CA ARG A 116 -24.89 -17.53 -7.90
C ARG A 116 -25.05 -17.15 -9.37
N ASN A 117 -26.29 -17.16 -9.87
CA ASN A 117 -26.65 -16.71 -11.20
C ASN A 117 -27.29 -15.34 -11.08
N PHE A 118 -26.74 -14.37 -11.82
CA PHE A 118 -27.23 -12.99 -11.87
C PHE A 118 -27.62 -12.64 -13.30
N THR A 119 -28.75 -11.98 -13.45
CA THR A 119 -29.14 -11.33 -14.70
C THR A 119 -28.32 -10.06 -14.93
N THR A 120 -28.25 -9.61 -16.18
CA THR A 120 -27.55 -8.37 -16.54
C THR A 120 -28.10 -7.16 -15.77
N GLN A 121 -29.41 -7.13 -15.50
CA GLN A 121 -30.07 -6.06 -14.75
C GLN A 121 -29.65 -6.07 -13.27
N GLU A 122 -29.55 -7.24 -12.64
CA GLU A 122 -29.08 -7.36 -11.26
C GLU A 122 -27.61 -6.97 -11.13
N ILE A 123 -26.76 -7.36 -12.09
CA ILE A 123 -25.35 -6.96 -12.12
C ILE A 123 -25.24 -5.43 -12.25
N ALA A 124 -26.03 -4.81 -13.14
CA ALA A 124 -26.06 -3.36 -13.31
C ALA A 124 -26.55 -2.64 -12.04
N GLY A 125 -27.61 -3.14 -11.40
CA GLY A 125 -28.12 -2.59 -10.14
C GLY A 125 -27.08 -2.67 -9.00
N ILE A 126 -26.38 -3.79 -8.88
CA ILE A 126 -25.30 -3.96 -7.89
C ILE A 126 -24.13 -3.03 -8.21
N ALA A 127 -23.77 -2.85 -9.49
CA ALA A 127 -22.74 -1.93 -9.94
C ALA A 127 -23.09 -0.46 -9.61
N ALA A 128 -24.35 -0.06 -9.83
CA ALA A 128 -24.84 1.27 -9.51
C ALA A 128 -24.77 1.55 -7.99
N GLN A 129 -25.19 0.59 -7.15
CA GLN A 129 -25.11 0.71 -5.69
C GLN A 129 -23.69 0.91 -5.15
N ILE A 130 -22.67 0.42 -5.87
CA ILE A 130 -21.26 0.60 -5.50
C ILE A 130 -20.58 1.75 -6.26
N GLY A 131 -21.34 2.57 -7.00
CA GLY A 131 -20.84 3.73 -7.73
C GLY A 131 -19.93 3.35 -8.91
N LEU A 132 -20.25 2.26 -9.60
CA LEU A 132 -19.55 1.78 -10.81
C LEU A 132 -20.40 1.93 -12.09
N SER A 133 -21.54 2.62 -12.05
CA SER A 133 -22.30 2.94 -13.26
C SER A 133 -21.46 3.76 -14.21
N GLY A 134 -21.22 3.23 -15.41
CA GLY A 134 -20.96 4.06 -16.58
C GLY A 134 -22.25 4.80 -16.95
N ASP A 135 -22.12 5.99 -17.53
CA ASP A 135 -23.27 6.73 -18.06
C ASP A 135 -24.16 5.81 -18.91
N ASP A 136 -25.47 5.87 -18.68
CA ASP A 136 -26.53 5.29 -19.49
C ASP A 136 -26.60 6.00 -20.87
N SER A 137 -25.53 5.92 -21.65
CA SER A 137 -25.43 6.56 -22.98
C SER A 137 -25.08 5.59 -24.10
N ILE A 138 -25.22 4.27 -23.89
CA ILE A 138 -25.13 3.28 -24.97
C ILE A 138 -26.23 2.21 -24.81
N LEU A 139 -27.48 2.64 -24.92
CA LEU A 139 -28.57 1.88 -25.55
C LEU A 139 -29.30 2.82 -26.51
#